data_AF-A0A414RD11-F1
#
_entry.id   AF-A0A414RD11-F1
#
_cell.length_a   1.000
_cell.length_b   1.000
_cell.length_c   1.000
_cell.angle_alpha   90.00
_cell.angle_beta   90.00
_cell.angle_gamma   90.00
#
_symmetry.space_group_name_H-M   'P 1'
#
loop_
_entity.id
_entity.type
_entity.pdbx_description
1 polymer ?
#
loop_
_entity_poly.entity_id
_entity_poly.type
_entity_poly.pdbx_seq_one_letter_code
_entity_poly.pdbx_strand_id
1 'polypeptide(L)'
;MSAKRVLSQKHKGKKGLAAFLFSRFFLFGLMVVLQVLMFVFFAYNASVEKNLNYVIMVLQFVLIIYIANDKSDPTMKLVWIMFIMFVPAIGCMMYLYFMLQPGSLMLKKRLEHINLNSGKYLDPDQNIYNELQILDKQVSSLTKYVYENTGCPVYKNTDVTYLESGEKKYGILLDELKKAKKFIFLEYFIIEQGEVWDSVLEVLCEKIREGVEVRVMYDGLCSLSKLPIGYFKKLRELGIKSKPFAPARPFFTTQQNNRDHRKILVIDGKVAFTGGINLADEYMNIVERFGYWKDTGVMLKGDAVRSFTLLFLQMWNVTEKNIEGYSRYLNITIPTPETADGYVMGYGDDPYGKERVGESVYLHMINTATKYLHIVSPYLVIDNVMMSSLKFAAKRGVDVKIIMPGIPDKEYAYCLARTYYAELIEAGVEIYEFTPGFTHAKMFISDDEKATVGTINLDYRSLFLHFEDGCFIYKNKVINRIEEDYQKMLSASKRVSLIDCRNRPTYYKICGMLLRLLAPLM
;
A
#
# COMPACT_ATOMS: atom_id res chain seq x y z
N MET A 1 -16.53 15.57 25.19
CA MET A 1 -15.81 16.80 24.74
C MET A 1 -16.38 17.19 23.37
N SER A 2 -16.62 18.47 23.05
CA SER A 2 -17.17 18.85 21.73
C SER A 2 -16.11 18.72 20.62
N ALA A 3 -16.49 18.22 19.44
CA ALA A 3 -15.61 18.10 18.25
C ALA A 3 -14.88 19.42 17.97
N LYS A 4 -15.59 20.55 18.10
CA LYS A 4 -15.03 21.90 17.95
C LYS A 4 -13.82 22.17 18.85
N ARG A 5 -13.74 21.59 20.05
CA ARG A 5 -12.59 21.78 20.97
C ARG A 5 -11.35 21.03 20.47
N VAL A 6 -11.51 19.82 19.93
CA VAL A 6 -10.40 19.05 19.35
C VAL A 6 -9.91 19.69 18.04
N LEU A 7 -10.84 20.18 17.22
CA LEU A 7 -10.56 20.92 15.98
C LEU A 7 -9.90 22.28 16.24
N SER A 8 -10.28 22.99 17.31
CA SER A 8 -9.73 24.31 17.67
C SER A 8 -8.28 24.28 18.14
N GLN A 9 -7.74 23.12 18.52
CA GLN A 9 -6.33 22.96 18.87
C GLN A 9 -5.46 22.86 17.62
N LYS A 10 -5.52 23.86 16.73
CA LYS A 10 -4.50 24.04 15.68
C LYS A 10 -3.18 24.31 16.37
N HIS A 11 -2.19 23.46 16.13
CA HIS A 11 -0.85 23.68 16.67
C HIS A 11 -0.28 24.98 16.08
N LYS A 12 -0.20 26.04 16.89
CA LYS A 12 0.82 27.07 16.71
C LYS A 12 2.18 26.41 16.98
N GLY A 13 2.76 25.77 15.98
CA GLY A 13 4.12 25.26 16.07
C GLY A 13 5.07 26.43 16.33
N LYS A 14 5.96 26.30 17.32
CA LYS A 14 7.08 27.23 17.45
C LYS A 14 7.85 27.22 16.12
N LYS A 15 8.06 28.38 15.50
CA LYS A 15 8.91 28.49 14.30
C LYS A 15 10.37 28.63 14.76
N GLY A 16 11.31 27.97 14.08
CA GLY A 16 12.75 28.14 14.30
C GLY A 16 13.51 26.88 14.73
N LEU A 17 14.82 27.05 14.93
CA LEU A 17 15.81 25.98 15.17
C LEU A 17 15.48 25.10 16.39
N ALA A 18 14.96 25.70 17.47
CA ALA A 18 14.56 24.95 18.66
C ALA A 18 13.38 24.00 18.38
N ALA A 19 12.41 24.39 17.55
CA ALA A 19 11.30 23.51 17.19
C ALA A 19 11.74 22.34 16.30
N PHE A 20 12.78 22.55 15.49
CA PHE A 20 13.40 21.48 14.70
C PHE A 20 14.20 20.51 15.58
N LEU A 21 15.06 21.03 16.47
CA LEU A 21 15.87 20.22 17.40
C LEU A 21 15.01 19.41 18.40
N PHE A 22 13.84 19.92 18.79
CA PHE A 22 12.86 19.18 19.60
C PHE A 22 11.76 18.51 18.75
N SER A 23 11.92 18.49 17.43
CA SER A 23 10.97 17.80 16.57
C SER A 23 11.09 16.29 16.76
N ARG A 24 9.96 15.59 16.60
CA ARG A 24 9.92 14.12 16.64
C ARG A 24 10.88 13.49 15.62
N PHE A 25 11.05 14.13 14.47
CA PHE A 25 11.97 13.70 13.42
C PHE A 25 13.44 13.81 13.84
N PHE A 26 13.83 14.93 14.45
CA PHE A 26 15.20 15.11 14.90
C PHE A 26 15.56 14.14 16.02
N LEU A 27 14.72 13.99 17.04
CA LEU A 27 14.96 13.03 18.13
C LEU A 27 15.02 11.59 17.62
N PHE A 28 14.13 11.21 16.70
CA PHE A 28 14.18 9.91 16.05
C PHE A 28 15.48 9.72 15.26
N GLY A 29 15.85 10.70 14.43
CA GLY A 29 17.10 10.68 13.66
C GLY A 29 18.34 10.58 14.54
N LEU A 30 18.39 11.36 15.62
CA LEU A 30 19.48 11.31 16.61
C LEU A 30 19.61 9.93 17.23
N MET A 31 18.49 9.31 17.63
CA MET A 31 18.51 7.96 18.20
C MET A 31 18.97 6.89 17.21
N VAL A 32 18.62 7.03 15.93
CA VAL A 32 19.12 6.15 14.86
C VAL A 32 20.64 6.34 14.68
N VAL A 33 21.13 7.58 14.66
CA VAL A 33 22.58 7.86 14.57
C VAL A 33 23.33 7.27 15.77
N LEU A 34 22.82 7.43 16.99
CA LEU A 34 23.41 6.82 18.19
C LEU A 34 23.47 5.29 18.10
N GLN A 35 22.42 4.65 17.55
CA GLN A 35 22.43 3.20 17.33
C GLN A 35 23.48 2.78 16.30
N VAL A 36 23.60 3.50 15.19
CA VAL A 36 24.63 3.22 14.17
C VAL A 36 26.03 3.36 14.77
N LEU A 37 26.28 4.43 15.54
CA LEU A 37 27.57 4.63 16.22
C LEU A 37 27.85 3.49 17.22
N MET A 38 26.83 3.02 17.93
CA MET A 38 26.95 1.88 18.83
C MET A 38 27.28 0.59 18.07
N PHE A 39 26.62 0.31 16.95
CA PHE A 39 26.94 -0.84 16.09
C PHE A 39 28.38 -0.77 15.55
N VAL A 40 28.81 0.40 15.07
CA VAL A 40 30.18 0.63 14.59
C VAL A 40 31.18 0.42 15.71
N PHE A 41 30.91 0.95 16.91
CA PHE A 41 31.77 0.78 18.08
C PHE A 41 31.92 -0.70 18.45
N PHE A 42 30.83 -1.44 18.57
CA PHE A 42 30.89 -2.87 18.89
C PHE A 42 31.60 -3.67 17.81
N ALA A 43 31.31 -3.41 16.54
CA ALA A 43 31.95 -4.09 15.44
C ALA A 43 33.46 -3.80 15.34
N TYR A 44 33.87 -2.55 15.59
CA TYR A 44 35.29 -2.19 15.66
C TYR A 44 36.00 -2.96 16.76
N ASN A 45 35.48 -2.93 17.99
CA ASN A 45 36.06 -3.69 19.11
C ASN A 45 36.11 -5.19 18.81
N ALA A 46 35.06 -5.72 18.17
CA ALA A 46 34.99 -7.12 17.79
C ALA A 46 35.98 -7.53 16.69
N SER A 47 36.35 -6.59 15.81
CA SER A 47 37.36 -6.80 14.77
C SER A 47 38.80 -6.72 15.29
N VAL A 48 39.03 -5.97 16.38
CA VAL A 48 40.36 -5.79 16.98
C VAL A 48 40.74 -6.96 17.90
N GLU A 49 39.78 -7.55 18.61
CA GLU A 49 40.03 -8.71 19.47
C GLU A 49 40.12 -10.00 18.62
N LYS A 50 41.26 -10.69 18.70
CA LYS A 50 41.61 -11.77 17.78
C LYS A 50 40.66 -12.98 17.89
N ASN A 51 40.25 -13.35 19.10
CA ASN A 51 39.36 -14.50 19.28
C ASN A 51 37.95 -14.22 18.75
N LEU A 52 37.43 -13.03 19.02
CA LEU A 52 36.13 -12.57 18.58
C LEU A 52 36.07 -12.40 17.06
N ASN A 53 37.16 -11.97 16.43
CA ASN A 53 37.26 -11.93 14.97
C ASN A 53 37.15 -13.33 14.33
N TYR A 54 37.79 -14.36 14.91
CA TYR A 54 37.61 -15.75 14.43
C TYR A 54 36.15 -16.22 14.57
N VAL A 55 35.49 -15.90 15.68
CA VAL A 55 34.06 -16.22 15.88
C VAL A 55 33.20 -15.51 14.82
N ILE A 56 33.46 -14.24 14.54
CA ILE A 56 32.75 -13.48 13.49
C ILE A 56 32.98 -14.11 12.12
N MET A 57 34.19 -14.56 11.80
CA MET A 57 34.48 -15.20 10.51
C MET A 57 33.73 -16.53 10.35
N VAL A 58 33.66 -17.35 11.39
CA VAL A 58 32.85 -18.59 11.38
C VAL A 58 31.37 -18.25 11.24
N LEU A 59 30.87 -17.28 12.01
CA LEU A 59 29.49 -16.81 11.93
C LEU A 59 29.15 -16.26 10.54
N GLN A 60 30.05 -15.49 9.94
CA GLN A 60 29.93 -14.95 8.59
C GLN A 60 29.75 -16.08 7.58
N PHE A 61 30.60 -17.11 7.63
CA PHE A 61 30.51 -18.26 6.74
C PHE A 61 29.17 -19.01 6.89
N VAL A 62 28.75 -19.26 8.13
CA VAL A 62 27.47 -19.92 8.43
C VAL A 62 26.29 -19.08 7.94
N LEU A 63 26.31 -17.76 8.18
CA LEU A 63 25.24 -16.85 7.76
C LEU A 63 25.14 -16.74 6.24
N ILE A 64 26.27 -16.68 5.52
CA ILE A 64 26.26 -16.65 4.05
C ILE A 64 25.63 -17.93 3.50
N ILE A 65 26.01 -19.11 4.02
CA ILE A 65 25.40 -20.39 3.61
C ILE A 65 23.91 -20.40 3.95
N TYR A 66 23.53 -19.94 5.14
CA TYR A 66 22.14 -19.87 5.56
C TYR A 66 21.32 -18.97 4.61
N ILE A 67 21.78 -17.75 4.34
CA ILE A 67 21.10 -16.77 3.48
C ILE A 67 20.99 -17.30 2.04
N ALA A 68 22.07 -17.89 1.51
CA ALA A 68 22.08 -18.45 0.16
C ALA A 68 21.02 -19.54 -0.04
N ASN A 69 20.70 -20.29 1.02
CA ASN A 69 19.73 -21.39 1.00
C ASN A 69 18.36 -21.02 1.58
N ASP A 70 18.17 -19.80 2.06
CA ASP A 70 16.87 -19.33 2.52
C ASP A 70 15.86 -19.23 1.36
N LYS A 71 14.56 -19.08 1.62
CA LYS A 71 13.53 -18.96 0.57
C LYS A 71 13.20 -17.51 0.18
N SER A 72 13.86 -16.52 0.78
CA SER A 72 13.67 -15.10 0.45
C SER A 72 14.07 -14.74 -0.99
N ASP A 73 13.65 -13.54 -1.40
CA ASP A 73 13.99 -12.95 -2.68
C ASP A 73 15.50 -13.02 -2.97
N PRO A 74 15.92 -13.52 -4.15
CA PRO A 74 17.33 -13.62 -4.52
C PRO A 74 18.08 -12.30 -4.45
N THR A 75 17.43 -11.18 -4.79
CA THR A 75 18.06 -9.86 -4.77
C THR A 75 18.36 -9.45 -3.32
N MET A 76 17.40 -9.62 -2.41
CA MET A 76 17.59 -9.33 -0.98
C MET A 76 18.66 -10.22 -0.35
N LYS A 77 18.76 -11.50 -0.74
CA LYS A 77 19.85 -12.38 -0.31
C LYS A 77 21.21 -11.84 -0.72
N LEU A 78 21.36 -11.45 -1.99
CA LEU A 78 22.62 -10.91 -2.51
C LEU A 78 23.02 -9.63 -1.79
N VAL A 79 22.07 -8.73 -1.52
CA VAL A 79 22.33 -7.50 -0.75
C VAL A 79 22.88 -7.83 0.64
N TRP A 80 22.27 -8.77 1.37
CA TRP A 80 22.74 -9.19 2.69
C TRP A 80 24.09 -9.91 2.63
N ILE A 81 24.29 -10.82 1.68
CA ILE A 81 25.56 -11.53 1.48
C ILE A 81 26.68 -10.52 1.19
N MET A 82 26.47 -9.60 0.25
CA MET A 82 27.46 -8.56 -0.06
C MET A 82 27.76 -7.69 1.15
N PHE A 83 26.74 -7.25 1.89
CA PHE A 83 26.94 -6.44 3.09
C PHE A 83 27.74 -7.18 4.18
N ILE A 84 27.42 -8.45 4.42
CA ILE A 84 28.14 -9.34 5.34
C ILE A 84 29.57 -9.63 4.84
N MET A 85 29.81 -9.68 3.52
CA MET A 85 31.15 -9.87 2.97
C MET A 85 32.04 -8.64 3.14
N PHE A 86 31.53 -7.44 2.84
CA PHE A 86 32.33 -6.22 2.90
C PHE A 86 32.56 -5.71 4.32
N VAL A 87 31.61 -5.93 5.24
CA VAL A 87 31.70 -5.46 6.62
C VAL A 87 31.25 -6.56 7.59
N PRO A 88 32.06 -7.62 7.83
CA PRO A 88 31.59 -8.86 8.47
C PRO A 88 31.01 -8.68 9.87
N ALA A 89 31.70 -7.93 10.73
CA ALA A 89 31.25 -7.70 12.10
C ALA A 89 29.90 -6.96 12.16
N ILE A 90 29.79 -5.83 11.42
CA ILE A 90 28.53 -5.05 11.35
C ILE A 90 27.44 -5.85 10.65
N GLY A 91 27.75 -6.45 9.50
CA GLY A 91 26.81 -7.18 8.66
C GLY A 91 26.19 -8.37 9.39
N CYS A 92 27.00 -9.20 10.06
CA CYS A 92 26.48 -10.34 10.82
C CYS A 92 25.59 -9.88 11.98
N MET A 93 26.03 -8.87 12.74
CA MET A 93 25.25 -8.32 13.84
C MET A 93 23.92 -7.72 13.37
N MET A 94 23.94 -6.94 12.30
CA MET A 94 22.72 -6.36 11.73
C MET A 94 21.80 -7.44 11.19
N TYR A 95 22.30 -8.41 10.43
CA TYR A 95 21.47 -9.49 9.90
C TYR A 95 20.76 -10.27 11.02
N LEU A 96 21.51 -10.68 12.05
CA LEU A 96 20.93 -11.35 13.22
C LEU A 96 19.93 -10.46 13.95
N TYR A 97 20.24 -9.16 14.11
CA TYR A 97 19.32 -8.21 14.71
C TYR A 97 18.00 -8.12 13.93
N PHE A 98 18.05 -8.04 12.60
CA PHE A 98 16.87 -7.99 11.74
C PHE A 98 16.04 -9.29 11.83
N MET A 99 16.70 -10.44 11.78
CA MET A 99 16.07 -11.76 11.80
C MET A 99 15.43 -12.09 13.17
N LEU A 100 16.11 -11.73 14.26
CA LEU A 100 15.71 -12.11 15.62
C LEU A 100 14.75 -11.12 16.28
N GLN A 101 14.30 -10.07 15.57
CA GLN A 101 13.43 -9.04 16.16
C GLN A 101 12.14 -9.64 16.73
N PRO A 102 11.96 -9.65 18.07
CA PRO A 102 10.80 -10.30 18.71
C PRO A 102 9.49 -9.68 18.28
N GLY A 103 9.48 -8.36 18.03
CA GLY A 103 8.31 -7.66 17.53
C GLY A 103 7.82 -8.23 16.21
N SER A 104 8.65 -8.27 15.18
CA SER A 104 8.25 -8.72 13.84
C SER A 104 7.81 -10.18 13.85
N LEU A 105 8.50 -11.02 14.63
CA LEU A 105 8.12 -12.42 14.83
C LEU A 105 6.76 -12.57 15.54
N MET A 106 6.50 -11.77 16.57
CA MET A 106 5.21 -11.76 17.27
C MET A 106 4.08 -11.27 16.37
N LEU A 107 4.33 -10.22 15.59
CA LEU A 107 3.39 -9.67 14.61
C LEU A 107 3.03 -10.72 13.56
N LYS A 108 4.04 -11.37 12.96
CA LYS A 108 3.85 -12.47 12.00
C LYS A 108 2.99 -13.59 12.57
N LYS A 109 3.36 -14.14 13.74
CA LYS A 109 2.59 -15.22 14.38
C LYS A 109 1.15 -14.83 14.65
N ARG A 110 0.91 -13.57 15.00
CA ARG A 110 -0.43 -13.06 15.30
C ARG A 110 -1.27 -12.90 14.03
N LEU A 111 -0.68 -12.40 12.94
CA LEU A 111 -1.31 -12.35 11.62
C LEU A 111 -1.66 -13.75 11.12
N GLU A 112 -0.72 -14.70 11.22
CA GLU A 112 -0.98 -16.11 10.86
C GLU A 112 -2.15 -16.69 11.66
N HIS A 113 -2.18 -16.46 12.98
CA HIS A 113 -3.29 -16.91 13.83
C HIS A 113 -4.63 -16.26 13.46
N ILE A 114 -4.63 -14.95 13.18
CA ILE A 114 -5.81 -14.21 12.76
C ILE A 114 -6.33 -14.75 11.42
N ASN A 115 -5.46 -14.93 10.43
CA ASN A 115 -5.82 -15.36 9.08
C ASN A 115 -6.39 -16.80 9.08
N LEU A 116 -5.78 -17.72 9.84
CA LEU A 116 -6.27 -19.10 9.98
C LEU A 116 -7.67 -19.17 10.61
N ASN A 117 -7.97 -18.26 11.54
CA ASN A 117 -9.27 -18.21 12.21
C ASN A 117 -10.30 -17.42 11.40
N SER A 118 -9.88 -16.46 10.59
CA SER A 118 -10.75 -15.55 9.85
C SER A 118 -11.19 -16.09 8.50
N GLY A 119 -10.40 -16.95 7.86
CA GLY A 119 -10.71 -17.50 6.52
C GLY A 119 -12.02 -18.28 6.45
N LYS A 120 -12.54 -18.76 7.59
CA LYS A 120 -13.79 -19.51 7.69
C LYS A 120 -15.06 -18.66 7.66
N TYR A 121 -14.93 -17.33 7.64
CA TYR A 121 -16.08 -16.44 7.76
C TYR A 121 -16.67 -16.02 6.41
N LEU A 122 -15.92 -16.18 5.32
CA LEU A 122 -16.35 -15.83 3.96
C LEU A 122 -16.24 -17.04 3.05
N ASP A 123 -17.19 -17.97 3.17
CA ASP A 123 -17.24 -19.13 2.28
C ASP A 123 -17.54 -18.67 0.83
N PRO A 124 -16.78 -19.16 -0.16
CA PRO A 124 -17.01 -18.83 -1.55
C PRO A 124 -18.32 -19.47 -2.02
N ASP A 125 -19.10 -18.72 -2.79
CA ASP A 125 -20.26 -19.29 -3.47
C ASP A 125 -19.79 -20.20 -4.61
N GLN A 126 -20.00 -21.51 -4.42
CA GLN A 126 -19.57 -22.52 -5.39
C GLN A 126 -20.24 -22.34 -6.76
N ASN A 127 -21.46 -21.79 -6.82
CA ASN A 127 -22.12 -21.53 -8.10
C ASN A 127 -21.41 -20.43 -8.87
N ILE A 128 -21.02 -19.34 -8.19
CA ILE A 128 -20.24 -18.24 -8.79
C ILE A 128 -18.90 -18.77 -9.29
N TYR A 129 -18.22 -19.59 -8.50
CA TYR A 129 -16.94 -20.19 -8.88
C TYR A 129 -17.08 -21.12 -10.11
N ASN A 130 -18.08 -22.00 -10.12
CA ASN A 130 -18.32 -22.91 -11.23
C ASN A 130 -18.67 -22.15 -12.53
N GLU A 131 -19.46 -21.08 -12.43
CA GLU A 131 -19.77 -20.22 -13.56
C GLU A 131 -18.50 -19.55 -14.11
N LEU A 132 -17.66 -18.98 -13.24
CA LEU A 132 -16.36 -18.40 -13.65
C LEU A 132 -15.45 -19.42 -14.30
N GLN A 133 -15.42 -20.65 -13.81
CA GLN A 133 -14.59 -21.71 -14.38
C GLN A 133 -14.99 -22.06 -15.81
N ILE A 134 -16.30 -21.98 -16.13
CA ILE A 134 -16.82 -22.15 -17.50
C ILE A 134 -16.53 -20.92 -18.36
N LEU A 135 -16.72 -19.72 -17.79
CA LEU A 135 -16.61 -18.45 -18.50
C LEU A 135 -15.15 -18.09 -18.85
N ASP A 136 -14.25 -18.18 -17.88
CA ASP A 136 -12.83 -17.88 -18.01
C ASP A 136 -12.03 -18.63 -16.93
N LYS A 137 -11.40 -19.74 -17.36
CA LYS A 137 -10.58 -20.57 -16.48
C LYS A 137 -9.43 -19.80 -15.85
N GLN A 138 -8.83 -18.82 -16.54
CA GLN A 138 -7.69 -18.07 -16.03
C GLN A 138 -8.12 -17.18 -14.86
N VAL A 139 -9.25 -16.49 -15.00
CA VAL A 139 -9.82 -15.68 -13.91
C VAL A 139 -10.26 -16.56 -12.75
N SER A 140 -10.91 -17.71 -13.01
CA SER A 140 -11.30 -18.63 -11.93
C SER A 140 -10.11 -19.15 -11.12
N SER A 141 -8.97 -19.41 -11.78
CA SER A 141 -7.73 -19.79 -11.10
C SER A 141 -7.14 -18.66 -10.27
N LEU A 142 -7.19 -17.41 -10.75
CA LEU A 142 -6.80 -16.25 -9.95
C LEU A 142 -7.69 -16.12 -8.70
N THR A 143 -9.01 -16.20 -8.85
CA THR A 143 -9.93 -16.03 -7.72
C THR A 143 -9.74 -17.12 -6.67
N LYS A 144 -9.45 -18.36 -7.10
CA LYS A 144 -9.08 -19.45 -6.19
C LYS A 144 -7.79 -19.12 -5.44
N TYR A 145 -6.74 -18.72 -6.15
CA TYR A 145 -5.45 -18.38 -5.55
C TYR A 145 -5.59 -17.24 -4.53
N VAL A 146 -6.32 -16.18 -4.88
CA VAL A 146 -6.55 -15.04 -3.98
C VAL A 146 -7.34 -15.48 -2.75
N TYR A 147 -8.40 -16.28 -2.91
CA TYR A 147 -9.17 -16.80 -1.77
C TYR A 147 -8.30 -17.66 -0.83
N GLU A 148 -7.51 -18.58 -1.36
CA GLU A 148 -6.66 -19.47 -0.56
C GLU A 148 -5.59 -18.69 0.25
N ASN A 149 -5.16 -17.52 -0.22
CA ASN A 149 -4.13 -16.72 0.43
C ASN A 149 -4.66 -15.55 1.28
N THR A 150 -5.86 -15.04 1.00
CA THR A 150 -6.41 -13.86 1.68
C THR A 150 -7.72 -14.12 2.44
N GLY A 151 -8.40 -15.24 2.15
CA GLY A 151 -9.76 -15.51 2.63
C GLY A 151 -10.83 -14.65 1.98
N CYS A 152 -10.52 -13.89 0.93
CA CYS A 152 -11.46 -13.03 0.22
C CYS A 152 -11.95 -13.72 -1.06
N PRO A 153 -13.24 -14.12 -1.16
CA PRO A 153 -13.77 -14.75 -2.36
C PRO A 153 -14.21 -13.72 -3.40
N VAL A 154 -14.62 -14.21 -4.56
CA VAL A 154 -15.20 -13.42 -5.66
C VAL A 154 -16.72 -13.36 -5.55
N TYR A 155 -17.31 -12.24 -5.96
CA TYR A 155 -18.73 -11.95 -5.85
C TYR A 155 -19.31 -11.44 -7.16
N LYS A 156 -20.61 -11.66 -7.41
CA LYS A 156 -21.36 -11.06 -8.55
C LYS A 156 -22.32 -9.95 -8.13
N ASN A 157 -22.85 -10.00 -6.91
CA ASN A 157 -23.85 -9.07 -6.41
C ASN A 157 -23.22 -7.80 -5.84
N THR A 158 -22.42 -7.09 -6.65
CA THR A 158 -21.77 -5.85 -6.22
C THR A 158 -21.83 -4.80 -7.30
N ASP A 159 -22.39 -3.64 -6.95
CA ASP A 159 -22.30 -2.42 -7.76
C ASP A 159 -20.99 -1.70 -7.44
N VAL A 160 -20.27 -1.32 -8.49
CA VAL A 160 -18.98 -0.63 -8.40
C VAL A 160 -19.12 0.76 -8.97
N THR A 161 -18.88 1.77 -8.14
CA THR A 161 -18.78 3.17 -8.58
C THR A 161 -17.32 3.58 -8.63
N TYR A 162 -16.84 3.90 -9.83
CA TYR A 162 -15.52 4.49 -10.01
C TYR A 162 -15.46 5.94 -9.51
N LEU A 163 -14.40 6.24 -8.77
CA LEU A 163 -14.10 7.57 -8.23
C LEU A 163 -12.87 8.08 -8.96
N GLU A 164 -13.10 8.88 -9.99
CA GLU A 164 -12.05 9.41 -10.87
C GLU A 164 -11.16 10.47 -10.20
N SER A 165 -11.57 11.07 -9.08
CA SER A 165 -10.77 12.07 -8.39
C SER A 165 -11.09 12.13 -6.90
N GLY A 166 -10.21 12.78 -6.14
CA GLY A 166 -10.47 13.07 -4.73
C GLY A 166 -11.69 13.98 -4.55
N GLU A 167 -11.82 15.03 -5.35
CA GLU A 167 -12.96 15.95 -5.33
C GLU A 167 -14.28 15.19 -5.51
N LYS A 168 -14.31 14.24 -6.46
CA LYS A 168 -15.48 13.39 -6.68
C LYS A 168 -15.75 12.48 -5.48
N LYS A 169 -14.70 11.88 -4.90
CA LYS A 169 -14.80 11.07 -3.69
C LYS A 169 -15.32 11.88 -2.50
N TYR A 170 -14.92 13.15 -2.35
CA TYR A 170 -15.14 13.91 -1.12
C TYR A 170 -16.63 14.09 -0.77
N GLY A 171 -17.44 14.52 -1.74
CA GLY A 171 -18.89 14.66 -1.54
C GLY A 171 -19.57 13.31 -1.25
N ILE A 172 -19.27 12.30 -2.08
CA ILE A 172 -19.83 10.95 -1.95
C ILE A 172 -19.47 10.33 -0.59
N LEU A 173 -18.22 10.51 -0.14
CA LEU A 173 -17.72 10.05 1.15
C LEU A 173 -18.56 10.61 2.30
N LEU A 174 -18.76 11.93 2.33
CA LEU A 174 -19.54 12.58 3.39
C LEU A 174 -21.00 12.14 3.38
N ASP A 175 -21.59 12.00 2.18
CA ASP A 175 -22.98 11.56 2.04
C ASP A 175 -23.20 10.12 2.50
N GLU A 176 -22.29 9.21 2.18
CA GLU A 176 -22.37 7.82 2.65
C GLU A 176 -22.10 7.71 4.16
N LEU A 177 -21.14 8.46 4.71
CA LEU A 177 -20.90 8.50 6.16
C LEU A 177 -22.14 8.97 6.93
N LYS A 178 -22.87 9.97 6.41
CA LYS A 178 -24.13 10.46 7.00
C LYS A 178 -25.25 9.41 6.98
N LYS A 179 -25.19 8.38 6.11
CA LYS A 179 -26.19 7.32 6.04
C LYS A 179 -25.97 6.19 7.07
N ALA A 180 -24.77 6.11 7.66
CA ALA A 180 -24.41 5.03 8.59
C ALA A 180 -25.37 4.89 9.78
N LYS A 181 -25.65 3.65 10.19
CA LYS A 181 -26.60 3.31 11.26
C LYS A 181 -26.05 2.35 12.32
N LYS A 182 -25.07 1.53 12.00
CA LYS A 182 -24.54 0.48 12.89
C LYS A 182 -23.08 0.69 13.21
N PHE A 183 -22.22 0.79 12.19
CA PHE A 183 -20.80 0.98 12.38
C PHE A 183 -20.10 1.65 11.18
N ILE A 184 -18.98 2.30 11.47
CA ILE A 184 -18.09 2.93 10.51
C ILE A 184 -16.65 2.53 10.86
N PHE A 185 -15.93 1.93 9.92
CA PHE A 185 -14.54 1.52 10.06
C PHE A 185 -13.66 2.25 9.06
N LEU A 186 -12.64 2.97 9.53
CA LEU A 186 -11.67 3.71 8.71
C LEU A 186 -10.27 3.18 8.97
N GLU A 187 -9.58 2.83 7.90
CA GLU A 187 -8.16 2.47 7.85
C GLU A 187 -7.51 3.25 6.72
N TYR A 188 -6.53 4.08 7.05
CA TYR A 188 -5.87 4.96 6.08
C TYR A 188 -4.37 5.09 6.36
N PHE A 189 -3.57 5.00 5.31
CA PHE A 189 -2.14 5.29 5.40
C PHE A 189 -1.85 6.71 5.92
N ILE A 190 -2.55 7.72 5.39
CA ILE A 190 -2.40 9.12 5.83
C ILE A 190 -3.76 9.68 6.26
N ILE A 191 -3.77 10.22 7.48
CA ILE A 191 -4.77 11.17 7.95
C ILE A 191 -4.02 12.46 8.31
N GLU A 192 -4.42 13.58 7.72
CA GLU A 192 -3.85 14.90 7.97
C GLU A 192 -4.93 15.85 8.47
N GLN A 193 -4.62 16.62 9.53
CA GLN A 193 -5.55 17.67 9.97
C GLN A 193 -5.68 18.74 8.88
N GLY A 194 -6.91 19.05 8.51
CA GLY A 194 -7.24 19.88 7.37
C GLY A 194 -8.75 19.85 7.13
N GLU A 195 -9.22 20.61 6.15
CA GLU A 195 -10.65 20.71 5.82
C GLU A 195 -11.29 19.34 5.58
N VAL A 196 -10.58 18.44 4.91
CA VAL A 196 -11.08 17.09 4.60
C VAL A 196 -11.31 16.27 5.85
N TRP A 197 -10.28 16.14 6.69
CA TRP A 197 -10.37 15.34 7.91
C TRP A 197 -11.31 15.97 8.94
N ASP A 198 -11.33 17.30 9.03
CA ASP A 198 -12.17 18.03 9.99
C ASP A 198 -13.66 17.79 9.68
N SER A 199 -14.05 17.86 8.40
CA SER A 199 -15.42 17.56 7.95
C SER A 199 -15.80 16.09 8.18
N VAL A 200 -14.88 15.15 7.92
CA VAL A 200 -15.11 13.72 8.21
C VAL A 200 -15.29 13.52 9.71
N LEU A 201 -14.42 14.11 10.54
CA LEU A 201 -14.46 13.98 11.99
C LEU A 201 -15.76 14.54 12.58
N GLU A 202 -16.29 15.62 12.02
CA GLU A 202 -17.59 16.18 12.43
C GLU A 202 -18.72 15.17 12.22
N VAL A 203 -18.82 14.58 11.03
CA VAL A 203 -19.82 13.53 10.72
C VAL A 203 -19.63 12.31 11.63
N LEU A 204 -18.39 11.86 11.86
CA LEU A 204 -18.12 10.74 12.77
C LEU A 204 -18.60 11.04 14.20
N CYS A 205 -18.40 12.26 14.68
CA CYS A 205 -18.87 12.69 16.00
C CYS A 205 -20.40 12.74 16.09
N GLU A 206 -21.08 13.15 15.02
CA GLU A 206 -22.55 13.07 14.94
C GLU A 206 -23.02 11.62 15.01
N LYS A 207 -22.38 10.72 14.25
CA LYS A 207 -22.73 9.30 14.22
C LYS A 207 -22.51 8.59 15.55
N ILE A 208 -21.48 8.97 16.29
CA ILE A 208 -21.30 8.49 17.67
C ILE A 208 -22.47 8.90 18.57
N ARG A 209 -23.00 10.13 18.43
CA ARG A 209 -24.18 10.56 19.21
C ARG A 209 -25.45 9.80 18.82
N GLU A 210 -25.54 9.37 17.56
CA GLU A 210 -26.61 8.48 17.07
C GLU A 210 -26.41 7.01 17.52
N GLY A 211 -25.31 6.68 18.23
CA GLY A 211 -25.02 5.32 18.72
C GLY A 211 -24.27 4.43 17.72
N VAL A 212 -23.79 4.99 16.61
CA VAL A 212 -22.98 4.26 15.62
C VAL A 212 -21.59 3.96 16.18
N GLU A 213 -21.14 2.71 16.04
CA GLU A 213 -19.80 2.31 16.43
C GLU A 213 -18.76 2.83 15.42
N VAL A 214 -17.81 3.67 15.84
CA VAL A 214 -16.77 4.20 14.94
C VAL A 214 -15.40 3.65 15.33
N ARG A 215 -14.69 3.05 14.36
CA ARG A 215 -13.29 2.63 14.48
C ARG A 215 -12.41 3.38 13.49
N VAL A 216 -11.30 3.95 13.95
CA VAL A 216 -10.33 4.67 13.11
C VAL A 216 -8.92 4.15 13.39
N MET A 217 -8.25 3.64 12.36
CA MET A 217 -6.84 3.32 12.39
C MET A 217 -6.09 4.00 11.28
N TYR A 218 -4.81 4.26 11.54
CA TYR A 218 -3.93 4.95 10.60
C TYR A 218 -2.47 4.57 10.81
N ASP A 219 -1.65 4.75 9.78
CA ASP A 219 -0.22 4.48 9.87
C ASP A 219 0.49 5.46 10.81
N GLY A 220 1.10 4.95 11.88
CA GLY A 220 1.65 5.78 12.95
C GLY A 220 2.96 6.51 12.62
N LEU A 221 3.75 6.04 11.63
CA LEU A 221 4.97 6.71 11.19
C LEU A 221 4.67 7.74 10.11
N CYS A 222 3.82 7.41 9.14
CA CYS A 222 3.50 8.29 8.03
C CYS A 222 2.58 9.44 8.46
N SER A 223 1.70 9.21 9.44
CA SER A 223 0.91 10.28 10.05
C SER A 223 1.63 11.02 11.19
N LEU A 224 2.93 10.76 11.42
CA LEU A 224 3.67 11.31 12.57
C LEU A 224 3.75 12.84 12.53
N SER A 225 4.08 13.46 11.39
CA SER A 225 4.09 14.92 11.22
C SER A 225 2.71 15.50 10.92
N LYS A 226 1.77 14.66 10.49
CA LYS A 226 0.45 15.06 9.99
C LYS A 226 -0.60 15.21 11.10
N LEU A 227 -0.39 14.52 12.22
CA LEU A 227 -1.26 14.56 13.39
C LEU A 227 -0.53 14.98 14.68
N PRO A 228 -1.24 15.64 15.63
CA PRO A 228 -0.71 15.93 16.95
C PRO A 228 -0.24 14.69 17.71
N ILE A 229 0.67 14.87 18.66
CA ILE A 229 1.15 13.78 19.52
C ILE A 229 -0.04 13.20 20.31
N GLY A 230 -0.20 11.88 20.27
CA GLY A 230 -1.27 11.19 20.99
C GLY A 230 -2.66 11.45 20.42
N TYR A 231 -2.79 11.87 19.15
CA TYR A 231 -4.09 12.20 18.54
C TYR A 231 -5.14 11.08 18.67
N PHE A 232 -4.76 9.81 18.54
CA PHE A 232 -5.65 8.68 18.81
C PHE A 232 -6.30 8.72 20.21
N LYS A 233 -5.61 9.22 21.25
CA LYS A 233 -6.23 9.38 22.58
C LYS A 233 -7.35 10.43 22.55
N LYS A 234 -7.13 11.55 21.83
CA LYS A 234 -8.15 12.58 21.63
C LYS A 234 -9.36 12.05 20.88
N LEU A 235 -9.16 11.22 19.84
CA LEU A 235 -10.25 10.55 19.15
C LEU A 235 -11.04 9.63 20.11
N ARG A 236 -10.37 8.89 21.01
CA ARG A 236 -11.03 8.07 22.03
C ARG A 236 -11.86 8.89 23.02
N GLU A 237 -11.40 10.08 23.40
CA GLU A 237 -12.17 11.01 24.25
C GLU A 237 -13.47 11.51 23.58
N LEU A 238 -13.56 11.42 22.24
CA LEU A 238 -14.76 11.70 21.47
C LEU A 238 -15.68 10.48 21.30
N GLY A 239 -15.29 9.30 21.81
CA GLY A 239 -16.01 8.04 21.65
C GLY A 239 -15.56 7.21 20.44
N ILE A 240 -14.59 7.68 19.64
CA ILE A 240 -14.03 6.93 18.51
C ILE A 240 -13.05 5.89 19.03
N LYS A 241 -13.30 4.60 18.77
CA LYS A 241 -12.29 3.56 18.98
C LYS A 241 -11.15 3.82 17.99
N SER A 242 -9.96 4.20 18.46
CA SER A 242 -8.87 4.53 17.53
C SER A 242 -7.50 4.04 17.95
N LYS A 243 -6.62 3.78 16.97
CA LYS A 243 -5.23 3.40 17.22
C LYS A 243 -4.32 3.61 16.00
N PRO A 244 -3.04 3.92 16.23
CA PRO A 244 -2.04 3.89 15.17
C PRO A 244 -1.52 2.47 14.91
N PHE A 245 -1.32 2.10 13.65
CA PHE A 245 -0.52 0.94 13.26
C PHE A 245 0.98 1.26 13.36
N ALA A 246 1.78 0.31 13.86
CA ALA A 246 3.23 0.41 14.02
C ALA A 246 3.75 1.84 14.35
N PRO A 247 3.35 2.43 15.50
CA PRO A 247 3.70 3.81 15.84
C PRO A 247 5.22 4.00 15.92
N ALA A 248 5.69 5.19 15.58
CA ALA A 248 7.12 5.51 15.63
C ALA A 248 7.69 5.27 17.03
N ARG A 249 8.74 4.44 17.12
CA ARG A 249 9.52 4.19 18.33
C ARG A 249 10.93 4.74 18.12
N PRO A 250 11.60 5.28 19.16
CA PRO A 250 12.96 5.83 19.04
C PRO A 250 14.05 4.77 18.87
N PHE A 251 13.69 3.52 18.59
CA PHE A 251 14.62 2.41 18.36
C PHE A 251 14.30 1.78 17.02
N PHE A 252 15.33 1.43 16.23
CA PHE A 252 15.14 0.85 14.90
C PHE A 252 14.46 -0.52 15.01
N THR A 253 13.16 -0.62 14.72
CA THR A 253 12.48 -1.92 14.66
C THR A 253 12.15 -2.28 13.21
N THR A 254 12.33 -3.56 12.84
CA THR A 254 11.98 -4.08 11.51
C THR A 254 10.49 -4.01 11.24
N GLN A 255 9.67 -4.02 12.30
CA GLN A 255 8.23 -3.70 12.21
C GLN A 255 7.98 -2.30 11.63
N GLN A 256 8.86 -1.33 11.87
CA GLN A 256 8.69 0.01 11.29
C GLN A 256 8.96 0.05 9.79
N ASN A 257 9.64 -0.97 9.22
CA ASN A 257 9.86 -1.07 7.79
C ASN A 257 8.58 -1.49 7.04
N ASN A 258 7.71 -2.25 7.71
CA ASN A 258 6.41 -2.65 7.17
C ASN A 258 5.34 -1.65 7.60
N ARG A 259 4.67 -1.04 6.62
CA ARG A 259 3.66 -0.01 6.86
C ARG A 259 2.29 -0.49 6.40
N ASP A 260 1.27 0.06 7.03
CA ASP A 260 -0.12 -0.18 6.64
C ASP A 260 -0.51 0.84 5.58
N HIS A 261 -0.33 0.49 4.30
CA HIS A 261 -0.59 1.37 3.16
C HIS A 261 -2.04 1.27 2.66
N ARG A 262 -2.88 0.47 3.33
CA ARG A 262 -4.27 0.23 2.97
C ARG A 262 -5.14 1.46 3.19
N LYS A 263 -6.21 1.54 2.41
CA LYS A 263 -7.16 2.67 2.45
C LYS A 263 -8.58 2.14 2.38
N ILE A 264 -9.03 1.59 3.50
CA ILE A 264 -10.32 0.92 3.62
C ILE A 264 -11.27 1.79 4.44
N LEU A 265 -12.42 2.13 3.87
CA LEU A 265 -13.57 2.61 4.63
C LEU A 265 -14.72 1.64 4.46
N VAL A 266 -15.29 1.17 5.57
CA VAL A 266 -16.50 0.32 5.57
C VAL A 266 -17.60 1.01 6.37
N ILE A 267 -18.81 1.04 5.81
CA ILE A 267 -20.01 1.59 6.44
C ILE A 267 -21.06 0.49 6.51
N ASP A 268 -21.45 0.13 7.74
CA ASP A 268 -22.47 -0.87 8.08
C ASP A 268 -22.26 -2.25 7.42
N GLY A 269 -21.07 -2.53 6.88
CA GLY A 269 -20.76 -3.71 6.05
C GLY A 269 -21.48 -3.72 4.70
N LYS A 270 -22.11 -2.61 4.30
CA LYS A 270 -22.90 -2.47 3.07
C LYS A 270 -22.24 -1.59 2.02
N VAL A 271 -21.34 -0.70 2.44
CA VAL A 271 -20.56 0.17 1.56
C VAL A 271 -19.10 0.03 1.91
N ALA A 272 -18.23 -0.12 0.91
CA ALA A 272 -16.79 -0.04 1.07
C ALA A 272 -16.19 1.01 0.13
N PHE A 273 -15.07 1.61 0.53
CA PHE A 273 -14.20 2.37 -0.35
C PHE A 273 -12.79 1.80 -0.28
N THR A 274 -12.12 1.73 -1.43
CA THR A 274 -10.68 1.47 -1.58
C THR A 274 -10.10 2.29 -2.74
N GLY A 275 -8.78 2.35 -2.87
CA GLY A 275 -8.05 3.12 -3.89
C GLY A 275 -6.89 3.91 -3.31
N GLY A 276 -6.27 4.80 -4.08
CA GLY A 276 -5.08 5.54 -3.66
C GLY A 276 -5.36 6.73 -2.73
N ILE A 277 -6.61 7.23 -2.68
CA ILE A 277 -6.97 8.52 -2.08
C ILE A 277 -6.95 8.50 -0.54
N ASN A 278 -6.03 9.24 0.08
CA ASN A 278 -5.94 9.45 1.54
C ASN A 278 -6.89 10.54 2.07
N LEU A 279 -6.96 10.70 3.40
CA LEU A 279 -7.71 11.77 4.07
C LEU A 279 -6.79 12.97 4.37
N ALA A 280 -6.47 13.73 3.33
CA ALA A 280 -5.68 14.96 3.40
C ALA A 280 -6.12 15.95 2.31
N ASP A 281 -5.98 17.25 2.57
CA ASP A 281 -6.48 18.33 1.70
C ASP A 281 -5.87 18.32 0.28
N GLU A 282 -4.62 17.85 0.16
CA GLU A 282 -3.92 17.74 -1.13
C GLU A 282 -4.59 16.76 -2.10
N TYR A 283 -5.21 15.69 -1.58
CA TYR A 283 -5.89 14.69 -2.41
C TYR A 283 -7.19 15.21 -3.02
N MET A 284 -7.78 16.24 -2.41
CA MET A 284 -9.00 16.88 -2.90
C MET A 284 -8.69 18.19 -3.64
N ASN A 285 -7.42 18.44 -3.96
CA ASN A 285 -6.92 19.67 -4.59
C ASN A 285 -7.36 20.98 -3.88
N ILE A 286 -7.62 20.92 -2.57
CA ILE A 286 -7.89 22.11 -1.73
C ILE A 286 -6.59 22.89 -1.52
N VAL A 287 -5.46 22.17 -1.49
CA VAL A 287 -4.12 22.75 -1.50
C VAL A 287 -3.33 22.21 -2.68
N GLU A 288 -2.68 23.11 -3.43
CA GLU A 288 -1.81 22.74 -4.55
C GLU A 288 -0.37 22.57 -4.06
N ARG A 289 0.21 21.37 -4.27
CA ARG A 289 1.60 21.07 -3.91
C ARG A 289 2.47 20.66 -5.09
N PHE A 290 1.95 19.80 -5.97
CA PHE A 290 2.68 19.21 -7.10
C PHE A 290 1.83 19.28 -8.38
N GLY A 291 1.24 20.45 -8.63
CA GLY A 291 0.17 20.61 -9.62
C GLY A 291 -1.10 19.86 -9.22
N TYR A 292 -1.88 19.43 -10.20
CA TYR A 292 -3.08 18.64 -9.97
C TYR A 292 -2.75 17.26 -9.40
N TRP A 293 -3.26 16.97 -8.21
CA TRP A 293 -3.14 15.66 -7.56
C TRP A 293 -4.20 14.72 -8.11
N LYS A 294 -3.82 13.90 -9.09
CA LYS A 294 -4.70 12.91 -9.71
C LYS A 294 -4.61 11.59 -8.95
N ASP A 295 -5.70 11.16 -8.33
CA ASP A 295 -5.78 9.85 -7.69
C ASP A 295 -7.19 9.28 -7.86
N THR A 296 -7.31 7.97 -7.74
CA THR A 296 -8.52 7.23 -8.08
C THR A 296 -8.89 6.24 -6.99
N GLY A 297 -10.15 5.81 -7.01
CA GLY A 297 -10.62 4.76 -6.13
C GLY A 297 -11.93 4.17 -6.62
N VAL A 298 -12.48 3.26 -5.83
CA VAL A 298 -13.77 2.64 -6.06
C VAL A 298 -14.60 2.65 -4.79
N MET A 299 -15.90 2.87 -4.96
CA MET A 299 -16.90 2.61 -3.93
C MET A 299 -17.68 1.36 -4.34
N LEU A 300 -17.87 0.45 -3.38
CA LEU A 300 -18.57 -0.81 -3.57
C LEU A 300 -19.84 -0.81 -2.74
N LYS A 301 -20.93 -1.30 -3.33
CA LYS A 301 -22.19 -1.60 -2.63
C LYS A 301 -22.62 -3.01 -3.00
N GLY A 302 -22.63 -3.93 -2.05
CA GLY A 302 -22.93 -5.34 -2.31
C GLY A 302 -22.01 -6.29 -1.56
N ASP A 303 -22.03 -7.57 -1.96
CA ASP A 303 -21.36 -8.64 -1.20
C ASP A 303 -19.84 -8.49 -1.11
N ALA A 304 -19.17 -7.86 -2.09
CA ALA A 304 -17.72 -7.66 -2.06
C ALA A 304 -17.26 -6.73 -0.92
N VAL A 305 -18.16 -5.98 -0.28
CA VAL A 305 -17.86 -5.19 0.93
C VAL A 305 -17.40 -6.09 2.09
N ARG A 306 -17.79 -7.37 2.08
CA ARG A 306 -17.36 -8.36 3.06
C ARG A 306 -15.84 -8.55 3.08
N SER A 307 -15.19 -8.57 1.91
CA SER A 307 -13.72 -8.68 1.82
C SER A 307 -13.03 -7.54 2.54
N PHE A 308 -13.43 -6.29 2.26
CA PHE A 308 -12.84 -5.11 2.91
C PHE A 308 -13.16 -5.04 4.41
N THR A 309 -14.34 -5.51 4.82
CA THR A 309 -14.70 -5.64 6.23
C THR A 309 -13.81 -6.66 6.94
N LEU A 310 -13.54 -7.81 6.32
CA LEU A 310 -12.64 -8.84 6.83
C LEU A 310 -11.21 -8.30 6.94
N LEU A 311 -10.69 -7.69 5.87
CA LEU A 311 -9.34 -7.12 5.83
C LEU A 311 -9.13 -6.07 6.93
N PHE A 312 -10.09 -5.17 7.14
CA PHE A 312 -10.06 -4.20 8.24
C PHE A 312 -10.04 -4.91 9.60
N LEU A 313 -10.93 -5.87 9.83
CA LEU A 313 -11.04 -6.57 11.11
C LEU A 313 -9.80 -7.40 11.43
N GLN A 314 -9.19 -8.05 10.44
CA GLN A 314 -7.94 -8.79 10.63
C GLN A 314 -6.86 -7.86 11.16
N MET A 315 -6.62 -6.73 10.49
CA MET A 315 -5.61 -5.76 10.92
C MET A 315 -5.98 -5.07 12.23
N TRP A 316 -7.26 -4.77 12.45
CA TRP A 316 -7.71 -4.28 13.73
C TRP A 316 -7.35 -5.29 14.83
N ASN A 317 -7.55 -6.59 14.66
CA ASN A 317 -7.26 -7.54 15.73
C ASN A 317 -5.77 -7.84 15.96
N VAL A 318 -4.87 -7.37 15.09
CA VAL A 318 -3.40 -7.51 15.24
C VAL A 318 -2.86 -6.94 16.55
N THR A 319 -3.56 -5.99 17.19
CA THR A 319 -3.15 -5.44 18.48
C THR A 319 -4.10 -5.78 19.64
N GLU A 320 -5.27 -6.36 19.37
CA GLU A 320 -6.32 -6.59 20.37
C GLU A 320 -6.10 -7.87 21.20
N LYS A 321 -6.08 -7.74 22.53
CA LYS A 321 -5.84 -8.87 23.43
C LYS A 321 -6.89 -9.98 23.28
N ASN A 322 -8.14 -9.58 23.06
CA ASN A 322 -9.24 -10.48 22.80
C ASN A 322 -9.68 -10.25 21.35
N ILE A 323 -9.56 -11.29 20.52
CA ILE A 323 -10.04 -11.24 19.14
C ILE A 323 -11.56 -11.24 19.19
N GLU A 324 -12.18 -10.16 18.73
CA GLU A 324 -13.63 -10.10 18.61
C GLU A 324 -14.11 -11.05 17.49
N GLY A 325 -15.29 -11.66 17.67
CA GLY A 325 -15.90 -12.49 16.63
C GLY A 325 -16.32 -11.66 15.41
N TYR A 326 -16.00 -12.15 14.20
CA TYR A 326 -16.29 -11.42 12.96
C TYR A 326 -17.75 -11.50 12.51
N SER A 327 -18.50 -12.50 12.98
CA SER A 327 -19.90 -12.75 12.56
C SER A 327 -20.79 -11.52 12.71
N ARG A 328 -20.60 -10.69 13.75
CA ARG A 328 -21.42 -9.47 13.96
C ARG A 328 -21.33 -8.49 12.78
N TYR A 329 -20.18 -8.45 12.11
CA TYR A 329 -19.89 -7.49 11.04
C TYR A 329 -20.02 -8.12 9.65
N LEU A 330 -19.76 -9.43 9.54
CA LEU A 330 -19.81 -10.16 8.27
C LEU A 330 -21.17 -10.82 8.02
N ASN A 331 -21.88 -11.32 9.03
CA ASN A 331 -23.18 -12.01 8.84
C ASN A 331 -24.34 -11.00 8.81
N ILE A 332 -24.27 -10.06 7.89
CA ILE A 332 -25.32 -9.07 7.67
C ILE A 332 -26.02 -9.32 6.33
N THR A 333 -27.29 -8.96 6.24
CA THR A 333 -28.01 -8.94 4.97
C THR A 333 -27.61 -7.71 4.18
N ILE A 334 -27.04 -7.93 2.99
CA ILE A 334 -26.69 -6.89 2.03
C ILE A 334 -27.74 -6.97 0.91
N PRO A 335 -28.48 -5.88 0.63
CA PRO A 335 -29.41 -5.87 -0.49
C PRO A 335 -28.66 -6.09 -1.80
N THR A 336 -29.18 -6.96 -2.66
CA THR A 336 -28.67 -7.12 -4.02
C THR A 336 -28.90 -5.81 -4.78
N PRO A 337 -27.84 -5.14 -5.28
CA PRO A 337 -28.02 -3.96 -6.11
C PRO A 337 -28.69 -4.35 -7.42
N GLU A 338 -29.73 -3.61 -7.85
CA GLU A 338 -30.39 -3.83 -9.14
C GLU A 338 -29.43 -3.66 -10.33
N THR A 339 -28.36 -2.89 -10.14
CA THR A 339 -27.36 -2.57 -11.16
C THR A 339 -26.13 -3.47 -11.11
N ALA A 340 -26.08 -4.47 -10.22
CA ALA A 340 -24.91 -5.33 -10.08
C ALA A 340 -24.65 -6.15 -11.36
N ASP A 341 -23.40 -6.14 -11.82
CA ASP A 341 -22.97 -6.84 -13.03
C ASP A 341 -21.52 -7.33 -12.88
N GLY A 342 -21.13 -8.31 -13.71
CA GLY A 342 -19.78 -8.86 -13.69
C GLY A 342 -19.39 -9.54 -12.37
N TYR A 343 -18.09 -9.50 -12.09
CA TYR A 343 -17.46 -10.12 -10.93
C TYR A 343 -16.53 -9.12 -10.24
N VAL A 344 -16.56 -9.12 -8.90
CA VAL A 344 -15.78 -8.22 -8.06
C VAL A 344 -15.13 -9.02 -6.95
N MET A 345 -13.84 -8.79 -6.72
CA MET A 345 -13.05 -9.44 -5.68
C MET A 345 -12.15 -8.41 -5.00
N GLY A 346 -12.46 -8.09 -3.73
CA GLY A 346 -11.51 -7.40 -2.88
C GLY A 346 -10.38 -8.35 -2.46
N TYR A 347 -9.16 -7.84 -2.35
CA TYR A 347 -8.00 -8.61 -1.91
C TYR A 347 -7.05 -7.75 -1.09
N GLY A 348 -6.27 -8.39 -0.23
CA GLY A 348 -5.20 -7.75 0.54
C GLY A 348 -3.86 -8.42 0.25
N ASP A 349 -2.78 -7.70 0.52
CA ASP A 349 -1.42 -8.23 0.53
C ASP A 349 -0.77 -8.02 1.90
N ASP A 350 0.03 -8.99 2.34
CA ASP A 350 0.69 -9.00 3.66
C ASP A 350 2.18 -9.29 3.50
N PRO A 351 3.09 -8.42 3.98
CA PRO A 351 4.53 -8.64 3.88
C PRO A 351 5.01 -9.91 4.61
N TYR A 352 4.25 -10.40 5.58
CA TYR A 352 4.51 -11.63 6.33
C TYR A 352 3.85 -12.88 5.72
N GLY A 353 2.99 -12.70 4.72
CA GLY A 353 2.39 -13.77 3.94
C GLY A 353 3.44 -14.63 3.22
N LYS A 354 3.07 -15.87 2.89
CA LYS A 354 3.94 -16.77 2.11
C LYS A 354 4.01 -16.38 0.64
N GLU A 355 2.97 -15.70 0.18
CA GLU A 355 2.73 -15.34 -1.21
C GLU A 355 2.63 -13.82 -1.34
N ARG A 356 2.96 -13.28 -2.53
CA ARG A 356 2.81 -11.85 -2.87
C ARG A 356 1.54 -11.68 -3.68
N VAL A 357 0.41 -11.53 -3.01
CA VAL A 357 -0.90 -11.58 -3.67
C VAL A 357 -1.08 -10.38 -4.61
N GLY A 358 -0.62 -9.20 -4.20
CA GLY A 358 -0.69 -7.99 -5.01
C GLY A 358 0.11 -8.12 -6.31
N GLU A 359 1.35 -8.60 -6.20
CA GLU A 359 2.22 -8.89 -7.35
C GLU A 359 1.58 -9.94 -8.28
N SER A 360 1.06 -11.04 -7.73
CA SER A 360 0.40 -12.11 -8.50
C SER A 360 -0.83 -11.63 -9.28
N VAL A 361 -1.64 -10.72 -8.70
CA VAL A 361 -2.76 -10.10 -9.43
C VAL A 361 -2.26 -9.25 -10.60
N TYR A 362 -1.19 -8.47 -10.41
CA TYR A 362 -0.59 -7.69 -11.49
C TYR A 362 0.04 -8.57 -12.58
N LEU A 363 0.74 -9.64 -12.20
CA LEU A 363 1.26 -10.62 -13.15
C LEU A 363 0.13 -11.32 -13.92
N HIS A 364 -1.01 -11.59 -13.28
CA HIS A 364 -2.19 -12.09 -13.99
C HIS A 364 -2.69 -11.08 -15.04
N MET A 365 -2.83 -9.80 -14.68
CA MET A 365 -3.22 -8.76 -15.63
C MET A 365 -2.25 -8.69 -16.83
N ILE A 366 -0.95 -8.70 -16.56
CA ILE A 366 0.09 -8.58 -17.60
C ILE A 366 0.12 -9.82 -18.52
N ASN A 367 0.08 -11.01 -17.94
CA ASN A 367 0.27 -12.25 -18.68
C ASN A 367 -1.00 -12.70 -19.41
N THR A 368 -2.19 -12.22 -19.01
CA THR A 368 -3.47 -12.61 -19.62
C THR A 368 -4.06 -11.54 -20.55
N ALA A 369 -3.51 -10.33 -20.61
CA ALA A 369 -3.89 -9.31 -21.59
C ALA A 369 -3.66 -9.80 -23.03
N THR A 370 -4.51 -9.42 -23.98
CA THR A 370 -4.46 -9.90 -25.38
C THR A 370 -4.48 -8.77 -26.41
N LYS A 371 -5.14 -7.65 -26.08
CA LYS A 371 -5.25 -6.45 -26.92
C LYS A 371 -4.41 -5.32 -26.34
N TYR A 372 -4.67 -4.94 -25.09
CA TYR A 372 -3.97 -3.83 -24.44
C TYR A 372 -3.78 -4.07 -22.93
N LEU A 373 -2.79 -3.38 -22.38
CA LEU A 373 -2.56 -3.28 -20.95
C LEU A 373 -2.22 -1.83 -20.60
N HIS A 374 -3.14 -1.16 -19.91
CA HIS A 374 -3.01 0.21 -19.47
C HIS A 374 -2.74 0.27 -17.97
N ILE A 375 -1.71 1.02 -17.58
CA ILE A 375 -1.21 1.08 -16.21
C ILE A 375 -1.07 2.52 -15.77
N VAL A 376 -1.46 2.83 -14.55
CA VAL A 376 -1.09 4.06 -13.84
C VAL A 376 -0.44 3.69 -12.53
N SER A 377 0.72 4.29 -12.23
CA SER A 377 1.38 4.14 -10.93
C SER A 377 2.22 5.38 -10.61
N PRO A 378 2.32 5.82 -9.33
CA PRO A 378 3.18 6.95 -8.97
C PRO A 378 4.67 6.61 -9.05
N TYR A 379 5.05 5.34 -8.91
CA TYR A 379 6.43 4.89 -8.83
C TYR A 379 6.62 3.66 -9.73
N LEU A 380 7.83 3.52 -10.29
CA LEU A 380 8.20 2.41 -11.17
C LEU A 380 9.58 1.89 -10.77
N VAL A 381 9.62 1.14 -9.68
CA VAL A 381 10.83 0.53 -9.10
C VAL A 381 10.56 -0.96 -8.94
N ILE A 382 10.43 -1.62 -10.07
CA ILE A 382 9.94 -3.00 -10.17
C ILE A 382 11.09 -4.02 -10.11
N ASP A 383 10.74 -5.24 -9.76
CA ASP A 383 11.66 -6.37 -9.75
C ASP A 383 11.88 -6.95 -11.16
N ASN A 384 12.71 -7.99 -11.24
CA ASN A 384 13.02 -8.62 -12.52
C ASN A 384 11.85 -9.42 -13.11
N VAL A 385 10.96 -9.98 -12.27
CA VAL A 385 9.79 -10.74 -12.73
C VAL A 385 8.81 -9.80 -13.42
N MET A 386 8.41 -8.73 -12.75
CA MET A 386 7.52 -7.70 -13.28
C MET A 386 8.10 -7.03 -14.53
N MET A 387 9.39 -6.68 -14.51
CA MET A 387 10.09 -6.11 -15.67
C MET A 387 10.04 -7.06 -16.87
N SER A 388 10.34 -8.34 -16.67
CA SER A 388 10.34 -9.33 -17.75
C SER A 388 8.94 -9.59 -18.30
N SER A 389 7.93 -9.66 -17.42
CA SER A 389 6.53 -9.83 -17.82
C SER A 389 6.01 -8.65 -18.64
N LEU A 390 6.30 -7.41 -18.26
CA LEU A 390 5.92 -6.22 -19.05
C LEU A 390 6.61 -6.21 -20.43
N LYS A 391 7.91 -6.49 -20.47
CA LYS A 391 8.67 -6.61 -21.73
C LYS A 391 8.11 -7.71 -22.61
N PHE A 392 7.76 -8.86 -22.04
CA PHE A 392 7.18 -9.98 -22.79
C PHE A 392 5.78 -9.64 -23.33
N ALA A 393 4.93 -8.98 -22.55
CA ALA A 393 3.61 -8.52 -22.98
C ALA A 393 3.68 -7.59 -24.20
N ALA A 394 4.57 -6.60 -24.17
CA ALA A 394 4.80 -5.74 -25.33
C ALA A 394 5.33 -6.53 -26.55
N LYS A 395 6.35 -7.37 -26.34
CA LYS A 395 6.98 -8.17 -27.42
C LYS A 395 6.05 -9.20 -28.08
N ARG A 396 5.03 -9.68 -27.37
CA ARG A 396 4.01 -10.58 -27.94
C ARG A 396 2.85 -9.84 -28.62
N GLY A 397 2.92 -8.51 -28.71
CA GLY A 397 1.99 -7.67 -29.49
C GLY A 397 0.86 -7.02 -28.69
N VAL A 398 0.90 -7.04 -27.36
CA VAL A 398 -0.05 -6.28 -26.53
C VAL A 398 0.33 -4.80 -26.54
N ASP A 399 -0.65 -3.89 -26.69
CA ASP A 399 -0.45 -2.45 -26.52
C ASP A 399 -0.27 -2.11 -25.04
N VAL A 400 0.98 -2.03 -24.57
CA VAL A 400 1.30 -1.75 -23.17
C VAL A 400 1.63 -0.27 -22.99
N LYS A 401 0.80 0.44 -22.21
CA LYS A 401 0.98 1.86 -21.90
C LYS A 401 1.00 2.14 -20.40
N ILE A 402 2.01 2.88 -19.94
CA ILE A 402 2.19 3.24 -18.52
C ILE A 402 2.15 4.76 -18.36
N ILE A 403 1.25 5.28 -17.53
CA ILE A 403 1.22 6.68 -17.11
C ILE A 403 1.93 6.81 -15.75
N MET A 404 2.94 7.68 -15.74
CA MET A 404 3.76 8.04 -14.59
C MET A 404 3.55 9.52 -14.23
N PRO A 405 3.91 9.98 -13.02
CA PRO A 405 3.84 11.40 -12.68
C PRO A 405 4.75 12.26 -13.57
N GLY A 406 4.25 13.41 -14.02
CA GLY A 406 5.08 14.43 -14.67
C GLY A 406 5.80 15.32 -13.65
N ILE A 407 5.15 15.66 -12.55
CA ILE A 407 5.74 16.42 -11.44
C ILE A 407 6.06 15.47 -10.28
N PRO A 408 7.31 15.38 -9.80
CA PRO A 408 7.66 14.51 -8.68
C PRO A 408 7.20 15.03 -7.32
N ASP A 409 6.60 14.16 -6.51
CA ASP A 409 6.47 14.39 -5.08
C ASP A 409 7.79 14.14 -4.33
N LYS A 410 8.63 13.24 -4.88
CA LYS A 410 9.96 12.88 -4.38
C LYS A 410 10.97 12.74 -5.52
N GLU A 411 11.96 13.63 -5.55
CA GLU A 411 13.00 13.66 -6.58
C GLU A 411 13.79 12.36 -6.71
N TYR A 412 14.14 11.72 -5.58
CA TYR A 412 14.93 10.48 -5.63
C TYR A 412 14.15 9.31 -6.24
N ALA A 413 12.85 9.20 -5.95
CA ALA A 413 11.99 8.16 -6.52
C ALA A 413 11.78 8.40 -8.02
N TYR A 414 11.64 9.66 -8.40
CA TYR A 414 11.54 10.10 -9.79
C TYR A 414 12.83 9.84 -10.59
N CYS A 415 14.02 9.98 -9.96
CA CYS A 415 15.32 9.60 -10.53
C CYS A 415 15.39 8.11 -10.79
N LEU A 416 15.01 7.33 -9.78
CA LEU A 416 15.10 5.88 -9.82
C LEU A 416 14.13 5.28 -10.84
N ALA A 417 12.87 5.71 -10.82
CA ALA A 417 11.84 5.21 -11.76
C ALA A 417 12.28 5.34 -13.22
N ARG A 418 12.93 6.47 -13.53
CA ARG A 418 13.46 6.78 -14.86
C ARG A 418 14.56 5.87 -15.36
N THR A 419 15.21 5.10 -14.47
CA THR A 419 16.20 4.09 -14.87
C THR A 419 15.57 2.88 -15.54
N TYR A 420 14.26 2.64 -15.31
CA TYR A 420 13.51 1.53 -15.89
C TYR A 420 12.92 1.87 -17.26
N TYR A 421 12.78 3.17 -17.59
CA TYR A 421 12.04 3.62 -18.77
C TYR A 421 12.67 3.16 -20.07
N ALA A 422 13.99 3.33 -20.23
CA ALA A 422 14.67 2.99 -21.48
C ALA A 422 14.49 1.52 -21.83
N GLU A 423 14.69 0.62 -20.86
CA GLU A 423 14.55 -0.82 -21.07
C GLU A 423 13.13 -1.27 -21.44
N LEU A 424 12.12 -0.60 -20.89
CA LEU A 424 10.71 -0.87 -21.20
C LEU A 424 10.35 -0.32 -22.59
N ILE A 425 10.75 0.92 -22.89
CA ILE A 425 10.51 1.56 -24.19
C ILE A 425 11.19 0.77 -25.32
N GLU A 426 12.42 0.30 -25.13
CA GLU A 426 13.13 -0.56 -26.10
C GLU A 426 12.42 -1.89 -26.34
N ALA A 427 11.64 -2.39 -25.38
CA ALA A 427 10.84 -3.60 -25.52
C ALA A 427 9.45 -3.37 -26.14
N GLY A 428 9.08 -2.12 -26.43
CA GLY A 428 7.79 -1.75 -27.04
C GLY A 428 6.74 -1.22 -26.06
N VAL A 429 7.08 -1.05 -24.77
CA VAL A 429 6.16 -0.42 -23.80
C VAL A 429 6.15 1.10 -24.01
N GLU A 430 4.99 1.71 -24.09
CA GLU A 430 4.89 3.18 -24.15
C GLU A 430 4.77 3.78 -22.74
N ILE A 431 5.58 4.79 -22.45
CA ILE A 431 5.54 5.49 -21.16
C ILE A 431 5.14 6.94 -21.39
N TYR A 432 4.22 7.42 -20.56
CA TYR A 432 3.66 8.76 -20.60
C TYR A 432 3.82 9.42 -19.23
N GLU A 433 4.13 10.72 -19.21
CA GLU A 433 4.24 11.52 -17.99
C GLU A 433 3.05 12.48 -17.90
N PHE A 434 2.26 12.35 -16.83
CA PHE A 434 1.06 13.15 -16.59
C PHE A 434 1.44 14.62 -16.33
N THR A 435 1.20 15.48 -17.33
CA THR A 435 1.67 16.88 -17.31
C THR A 435 0.93 17.83 -16.36
N PRO A 436 -0.37 17.63 -16.05
CA PRO A 436 -1.07 18.53 -15.12
C PRO A 436 -0.56 18.48 -13.67
N GLY A 437 0.17 17.43 -13.28
CA GLY A 437 0.68 17.32 -11.92
C GLY A 437 1.20 15.95 -11.52
N PHE A 438 0.86 15.53 -10.30
CA PHE A 438 1.25 14.24 -9.74
C PHE A 438 0.10 13.25 -9.84
N THR A 439 0.32 12.10 -10.49
CA THR A 439 -0.64 10.99 -10.46
C THR A 439 -0.27 10.00 -9.36
N HIS A 440 -1.16 9.84 -8.39
CA HIS A 440 -1.08 8.87 -7.32
C HIS A 440 -2.04 7.69 -7.53
N ALA A 441 -2.71 7.58 -8.67
CA ALA A 441 -3.55 6.42 -8.99
C ALA A 441 -2.72 5.14 -9.09
N LYS A 442 -3.32 4.00 -8.71
CA LYS A 442 -2.74 2.65 -8.88
C LYS A 442 -3.78 1.76 -9.53
N MET A 443 -3.67 1.61 -10.84
CA MET A 443 -4.66 0.87 -11.62
C MET A 443 -4.05 0.16 -12.82
N PHE A 444 -4.59 -1.01 -13.11
CA PHE A 444 -4.32 -1.81 -14.30
C PHE A 444 -5.65 -2.06 -15.01
N ILE A 445 -5.69 -1.89 -16.32
CA ILE A 445 -6.85 -2.18 -17.17
C ILE A 445 -6.38 -3.02 -18.36
N SER A 446 -7.14 -4.04 -18.74
CA SER A 446 -6.83 -4.83 -19.93
C SER A 446 -8.09 -5.29 -20.66
N ASP A 447 -8.02 -5.19 -21.99
CA ASP A 447 -8.94 -5.81 -22.96
C ASP A 447 -10.43 -5.44 -22.84
N ASP A 448 -10.76 -4.35 -22.14
CA ASP A 448 -12.13 -3.95 -21.77
C ASP A 448 -12.85 -4.96 -20.85
N GLU A 449 -12.11 -5.93 -20.31
CA GLU A 449 -12.68 -7.04 -19.55
C GLU A 449 -12.23 -7.09 -18.10
N LYS A 450 -11.01 -6.61 -17.79
CA LYS A 450 -10.41 -6.71 -16.46
C LYS A 450 -9.90 -5.34 -16.02
N ALA A 451 -10.09 -5.03 -14.75
CA ALA A 451 -9.40 -3.92 -14.10
C ALA A 451 -9.04 -4.27 -12.65
N THR A 452 -7.99 -3.65 -12.13
CA THR A 452 -7.77 -3.58 -10.68
C THR A 452 -7.45 -2.15 -10.26
N VAL A 453 -8.04 -1.71 -9.16
CA VAL A 453 -7.84 -0.40 -8.53
C VAL A 453 -7.57 -0.63 -7.05
N GLY A 454 -6.53 -0.01 -6.50
CA GLY A 454 -6.15 -0.25 -5.11
C GLY A 454 -5.08 0.69 -4.59
N THR A 455 -4.29 0.20 -3.64
CA THR A 455 -3.22 0.97 -2.98
C THR A 455 -1.82 0.62 -3.45
N ILE A 456 -1.65 -0.52 -4.12
CA ILE A 456 -0.35 -1.13 -4.46
C ILE A 456 0.39 -0.31 -5.54
N ASN A 457 1.55 0.25 -5.22
CA ASN A 457 2.42 0.88 -6.21
C ASN A 457 3.26 -0.17 -6.95
N LEU A 458 3.82 0.21 -8.11
CA LEU A 458 4.86 -0.57 -8.79
C LEU A 458 6.25 -0.27 -8.21
N ASP A 459 6.42 -0.53 -6.92
CA ASP A 459 7.70 -0.43 -6.21
C ASP A 459 7.91 -1.58 -5.22
N TYR A 460 9.16 -1.81 -4.82
CA TYR A 460 9.52 -2.87 -3.88
C TYR A 460 8.80 -2.75 -2.52
N ARG A 461 8.48 -1.54 -2.05
CA ARG A 461 7.79 -1.37 -0.77
C ARG A 461 6.39 -1.93 -0.84
N SER A 462 5.62 -1.53 -1.85
CA SER A 462 4.25 -2.00 -2.03
C SER A 462 4.19 -3.48 -2.37
N LEU A 463 5.11 -3.99 -3.19
CA LEU A 463 5.07 -5.39 -3.63
C LEU A 463 5.57 -6.39 -2.58
N PHE A 464 6.42 -5.97 -1.62
CA PHE A 464 7.07 -6.91 -0.69
C PHE A 464 7.01 -6.51 0.79
N LEU A 465 6.86 -5.23 1.13
CA LEU A 465 7.06 -4.72 2.49
C LEU A 465 5.79 -4.15 3.13
N HIS A 466 4.79 -3.73 2.36
CA HIS A 466 3.61 -3.04 2.88
C HIS A 466 2.39 -3.92 2.89
N PHE A 467 1.52 -3.66 3.88
CA PHE A 467 0.16 -4.15 3.80
C PHE A 467 -0.56 -3.30 2.78
N GLU A 468 -1.18 -3.94 1.80
CA GLU A 468 -1.85 -3.30 0.69
C GLU A 468 -3.23 -3.92 0.46
N ASP A 469 -4.09 -3.22 -0.26
CA ASP A 469 -5.38 -3.75 -0.70
C ASP A 469 -5.71 -3.32 -2.13
N GLY A 470 -6.63 -4.06 -2.74
CA GLY A 470 -7.12 -3.77 -4.08
C GLY A 470 -8.48 -4.40 -4.36
N CYS A 471 -9.08 -3.93 -5.44
CA CYS A 471 -10.35 -4.42 -5.96
C CYS A 471 -10.13 -4.89 -7.39
N PHE A 472 -10.15 -6.21 -7.60
CA PHE A 472 -10.15 -6.82 -8.92
C PHE A 472 -11.58 -6.87 -9.46
N ILE A 473 -11.76 -6.46 -10.71
CA ILE A 473 -13.05 -6.27 -11.37
C ILE A 473 -12.98 -6.99 -12.72
N TYR A 474 -13.97 -7.82 -13.02
CA TYR A 474 -14.03 -8.60 -14.26
C TYR A 474 -15.42 -8.56 -14.89
N LYS A 475 -15.49 -8.29 -16.19
CA LYS A 475 -16.74 -8.19 -16.99
C LYS A 475 -17.82 -7.32 -16.34
N ASN A 476 -17.40 -6.20 -15.76
CA ASN A 476 -18.28 -5.19 -15.17
C ASN A 476 -18.21 -3.89 -16.00
N LYS A 477 -19.35 -3.26 -16.25
CA LYS A 477 -19.46 -2.02 -17.04
C LYS A 477 -18.64 -0.84 -16.51
N VAL A 478 -18.26 -0.84 -15.23
CA VAL A 478 -17.41 0.20 -14.63
C VAL A 478 -16.04 0.28 -15.30
N ILE A 479 -15.56 -0.84 -15.87
CA ILE A 479 -14.26 -0.91 -16.56
C ILE A 479 -14.20 0.12 -17.70
N ASN A 480 -15.30 0.33 -18.42
CA ASN A 480 -15.37 1.34 -19.46
C ASN A 480 -15.12 2.75 -18.91
N ARG A 481 -15.66 3.08 -17.73
CA ARG A 481 -15.42 4.39 -17.09
C ARG A 481 -13.98 4.54 -16.61
N ILE A 482 -13.38 3.46 -16.12
CA ILE A 482 -11.97 3.43 -15.70
C ILE A 482 -11.08 3.68 -16.93
N GLU A 483 -11.37 3.03 -18.05
CA GLU A 483 -10.63 3.19 -19.30
C GLU A 483 -10.86 4.58 -19.92
N GLU A 484 -12.09 5.10 -19.90
CA GLU A 484 -12.39 6.48 -20.34
C GLU A 484 -11.58 7.52 -19.57
N ASP A 485 -11.44 7.37 -18.25
CA ASP A 485 -10.59 8.25 -17.43
C ASP A 485 -9.11 8.05 -17.75
N TYR A 486 -8.65 6.82 -17.94
CA TYR A 486 -7.29 6.54 -18.39
C TYR A 486 -6.97 7.26 -19.72
N GLN A 487 -7.86 7.20 -20.71
CA GLN A 487 -7.66 7.86 -21.99
C GLN A 487 -7.63 9.39 -21.85
N LYS A 488 -8.44 9.97 -20.96
CA LYS A 488 -8.35 11.41 -20.62
C LYS A 488 -6.98 11.74 -20.00
N MET A 489 -6.51 10.93 -19.06
CA MET A 489 -5.17 11.10 -18.47
C MET A 489 -4.08 11.00 -19.54
N LEU A 490 -4.18 10.02 -20.44
CA LEU A 490 -3.24 9.80 -21.53
C LEU A 490 -3.18 11.01 -22.47
N SER A 491 -4.34 11.57 -22.82
CA SER A 491 -4.42 12.77 -23.67
C SER A 491 -3.79 14.03 -23.04
N ALA A 492 -3.79 14.10 -21.71
CA ALA A 492 -3.13 15.16 -20.93
C ALA A 492 -1.65 14.83 -20.61
N SER A 493 -1.14 13.68 -21.05
CA SER A 493 0.22 13.23 -20.74
C SER A 493 1.17 13.41 -21.92
N LYS A 494 2.45 13.57 -21.61
CA LYS A 494 3.51 13.65 -22.61
C LYS A 494 4.16 12.28 -22.77
N ARG A 495 4.21 11.75 -24.00
CA ARG A 495 4.96 10.53 -24.31
C ARG A 495 6.46 10.74 -24.08
N VAL A 496 7.10 9.79 -23.41
CA VAL A 496 8.54 9.78 -23.18
C VAL A 496 9.22 8.99 -24.29
N SER A 497 10.19 9.60 -24.97
CA SER A 497 11.00 8.96 -25.99
C SER A 497 12.35 8.46 -25.45
N LEU A 498 13.03 7.59 -26.21
CA LEU A 498 14.42 7.22 -25.90
C LEU A 498 15.37 8.43 -25.95
N ILE A 499 15.06 9.44 -26.76
CA ILE A 499 15.82 10.69 -26.82
C ILE A 499 15.64 11.46 -25.50
N ASP A 500 14.42 11.53 -24.96
CA ASP A 500 14.18 12.14 -23.65
C ASP A 500 14.93 11.40 -22.54
N CYS A 501 15.03 10.07 -22.60
CA CYS A 501 15.84 9.28 -21.67
C CYS A 501 17.34 9.60 -21.77
N ARG A 502 17.86 9.79 -22.99
CA ARG A 502 19.27 10.09 -23.26
C ARG A 502 19.65 11.54 -22.96
N ASN A 503 18.75 12.49 -23.15
CA ASN A 503 19.05 13.93 -22.98
C ASN A 503 18.94 14.43 -21.53
N ARG A 504 18.70 13.54 -20.56
CA ARG A 504 18.64 13.91 -19.14
C ARG A 504 19.98 14.42 -18.62
N PRO A 505 19.98 15.36 -17.65
CA PRO A 505 21.20 15.83 -17.01
C PRO A 505 22.03 14.67 -16.44
N THR A 506 23.36 14.74 -16.60
CA THR A 506 24.26 13.65 -16.20
C THR A 506 24.18 13.35 -14.70
N TYR A 507 24.07 14.37 -13.84
CA TYR A 507 23.90 14.18 -12.40
C TYR A 507 22.66 13.35 -12.07
N TYR A 508 21.58 13.54 -12.85
CA TYR A 508 20.31 12.86 -12.67
C TYR A 508 20.43 11.37 -13.02
N LYS A 509 21.15 11.05 -14.10
CA LYS A 509 21.46 9.67 -14.50
C LYS A 509 22.33 8.96 -13.46
N ILE A 510 23.40 9.61 -13.00
CA ILE A 510 24.29 9.04 -11.98
C ILE A 510 23.53 8.79 -10.68
N CYS A 511 22.70 9.74 -10.24
CA CYS A 511 21.85 9.57 -9.07
C CYS A 511 20.93 8.35 -9.22
N GLY A 512 20.22 8.23 -10.34
CA GLY A 512 19.37 7.07 -10.62
C GLY A 512 20.13 5.74 -10.61
N MET A 513 21.32 5.68 -11.24
CA MET A 513 22.15 4.46 -11.27
C MET A 513 22.60 4.03 -9.87
N LEU A 514 23.03 4.98 -9.03
CA LEU A 514 23.42 4.69 -7.64
C LEU A 514 22.21 4.23 -6.81
N LEU A 515 21.07 4.91 -6.97
CA LEU A 515 19.83 4.53 -6.30
C LEU A 515 19.34 3.14 -6.72
N ARG A 516 19.58 2.73 -7.98
CA ARG A 516 19.18 1.41 -8.48
C ARG A 516 19.86 0.25 -7.73
N LEU A 517 21.07 0.45 -7.23
CA LEU A 517 21.77 -0.52 -6.38
C LEU A 517 21.06 -0.73 -5.02
N LEU A 518 20.37 0.31 -4.55
CA LEU A 518 19.65 0.31 -3.28
C LEU A 518 18.14 0.10 -3.46
N ALA A 519 17.66 -0.09 -4.70
CA ALA A 519 16.23 -0.18 -5.01
C ALA A 519 15.48 -1.25 -4.20
N PRO A 520 16.01 -2.48 -4.00
CA PRO A 520 15.33 -3.50 -3.17
C PRO A 520 15.19 -3.11 -1.69
N LEU A 521 15.98 -2.14 -1.23
CA LEU A 521 15.95 -1.64 0.15
C LEU A 521 15.03 -0.42 0.32
N MET A 522 14.57 0.17 -0.78
CA MET A 522 13.85 1.46 -0.77
C MET A 522 12.36 1.30 -0.84
#